data_AF-A0A4R5C9Y8-F1
#
_entry.id   AF-A0A4R5C9Y8-F1
#
_cell.length_a   1.000
_cell.length_b   1.000
_cell.length_c   1.000
_cell.angle_alpha   90.00
_cell.angle_beta   90.00
_cell.angle_gamma   90.00
#
_symmetry.space_group_name_H-M   'P 1'
#
loop_
_entity.id
_entity.type
_entity.pdbx_description
1 polymer ?
#
loop_
_entity_poly.entity_id
_entity_poly.type
_entity_poly.pdbx_seq_one_letter_code
_entity_poly.pdbx_strand_id
1 'polypeptide(L)'
;MFNGEDAVQEDLLFHLAIAKANGNSTINNLMLIITPEIITNFATYHVRDDNQAVVGIKEHEAIFQAIKEKNPQLAKLKMKKHFKALYNYCYETI
;
A
#
# COMPACT_ATOMS: atom_id res chain seq x y z
N MET A 1 -6.96 0.88 11.37
CA MET A 1 -7.24 -0.48 10.89
C MET A 1 -7.96 -1.35 11.92
N PHE A 2 -7.80 -1.16 13.24
CA PHE A 2 -8.65 -1.83 14.26
C PHE A 2 -9.61 -0.90 15.02
N ASN A 3 -9.36 0.42 15.04
CA ASN A 3 -10.12 1.39 15.86
C ASN A 3 -11.13 2.25 15.08
N GLY A 4 -11.44 1.94 13.83
CA GLY A 4 -12.30 2.79 13.00
C GLY A 4 -11.67 4.13 12.58
N GLU A 5 -10.38 4.34 12.88
CA GLU A 5 -9.56 5.36 12.21
C GLU A 5 -9.48 5.04 10.71
N ASP A 6 -9.48 6.09 9.89
CA ASP A 6 -9.56 6.00 8.43
C ASP A 6 -8.48 5.05 7.88
N ALA A 7 -8.91 3.86 7.45
CA ALA A 7 -8.00 2.82 6.96
C ALA A 7 -7.16 3.31 5.76
N VAL A 8 -7.66 4.30 5.02
CA VAL A 8 -6.96 4.99 3.93
C VAL A 8 -5.77 5.79 4.46
N GLN A 9 -5.94 6.48 5.59
CA GLN A 9 -4.89 7.29 6.20
C GLN A 9 -3.75 6.42 6.74
N GLU A 10 -4.06 5.29 7.38
CA GLU A 10 -3.04 4.38 7.88
C GLU A 10 -2.24 3.72 6.75
N ASP A 11 -2.90 3.32 5.66
CA ASP A 11 -2.26 2.80 4.46
C ASP A 11 -1.30 3.84 3.84
N LEU A 12 -1.74 5.09 3.72
CA LEU A 12 -0.91 6.20 3.25
C LEU A 12 0.34 6.39 4.13
N LEU A 13 0.19 6.40 5.45
CA LEU A 13 1.32 6.55 6.37
C LEU A 13 2.30 5.39 6.27
N PHE A 14 1.83 4.16 6.08
CA PHE A 14 2.67 2.99 5.87
C PHE A 14 3.55 3.14 4.61
N HIS A 15 2.95 3.52 3.48
CA HIS A 15 3.69 3.75 2.23
C HIS A 15 4.72 4.89 2.34
N LEU A 16 4.36 5.99 2.99
CA LEU A 16 5.27 7.11 3.20
C LEU A 16 6.42 6.76 4.14
N ALA A 17 6.20 5.92 5.15
CA ALA A 17 7.26 5.45 6.03
C ALA A 17 8.32 4.64 5.27
N ILE A 18 7.88 3.74 4.36
CA ILE A 18 8.78 2.97 3.49
C ILE A 18 9.55 3.91 2.55
N ALA A 19 8.86 4.87 1.93
CA ALA A 19 9.48 5.84 1.04
C ALA A 19 10.52 6.70 1.77
N LYS A 20 10.22 7.18 2.97
CA LYS A 20 11.16 7.95 3.80
C LYS A 20 12.39 7.13 4.19
N ALA A 21 12.22 5.84 4.47
CA ALA A 21 13.32 4.95 4.84
C ALA A 21 14.35 4.73 3.73
N ASN A 22 14.03 5.03 2.46
CA ASN A 22 14.97 4.88 1.35
C ASN A 22 16.02 6.02 1.24
N GLY A 23 15.86 7.11 1.99
CA GLY A 23 16.80 8.25 2.02
C GLY A 23 16.88 9.07 0.73
N ASN A 24 16.05 8.79 -0.27
CA ASN A 24 16.00 9.49 -1.55
C ASN A 24 14.87 10.53 -1.54
N SER A 25 15.25 11.81 -1.45
CA SER A 25 14.31 12.94 -1.38
C SER A 25 13.41 13.05 -2.61
N THR A 26 13.90 12.72 -3.80
CA THR A 26 13.09 12.70 -5.03
C THR A 26 11.99 11.64 -4.96
N ILE A 27 12.31 10.42 -4.53
CA ILE A 27 11.31 9.35 -4.38
C ILE A 27 10.31 9.72 -3.28
N ASN A 28 10.78 10.26 -2.16
CA ASN A 28 9.89 10.69 -1.07
C ASN A 28 8.90 11.77 -1.54
N ASN A 29 9.38 12.79 -2.26
CA ASN A 29 8.52 13.84 -2.82
C ASN A 29 7.53 13.30 -3.85
N LEU A 30 7.99 12.38 -4.72
CA LEU A 30 7.11 11.72 -5.68
C LEU A 30 5.99 10.96 -4.96
N MET A 31 6.34 10.18 -3.93
CA MET A 31 5.37 9.42 -3.13
C MET A 31 4.37 10.33 -2.40
N LEU A 32 4.79 11.49 -1.89
CA LEU A 32 3.86 12.47 -1.29
C LEU A 32 2.81 12.98 -2.28
N ILE A 33 3.15 13.07 -3.57
CA ILE A 33 2.25 13.55 -4.63
C ILE A 33 1.32 12.42 -5.10
N ILE A 34 1.88 11.24 -5.43
CA ILE A 34 1.12 10.20 -6.13
C ILE A 34 0.32 9.29 -5.19
N THR A 35 0.83 9.05 -3.97
CA THR A 35 0.24 8.06 -3.06
C THR A 35 -1.17 8.44 -2.61
N PRO A 36 -1.47 9.70 -2.26
CA PRO A 36 -2.83 10.10 -1.90
C PRO A 36 -3.83 9.83 -3.02
N GLU A 37 -3.50 10.16 -4.27
CA GLU A 37 -4.39 9.95 -5.41
C GLU A 37 -4.63 8.46 -5.69
N ILE A 38 -3.57 7.65 -5.64
CA ILE A 38 -3.65 6.20 -5.86
C ILE A 38 -4.52 5.54 -4.78
N ILE A 39 -4.26 5.84 -3.50
CA ILE A 39 -4.96 5.19 -2.38
C ILE A 39 -6.42 5.69 -2.30
N THR A 40 -6.68 6.99 -2.50
CA THR A 40 -8.05 7.53 -2.45
C THR A 40 -8.92 6.94 -3.55
N ASN A 41 -8.39 6.84 -4.78
CA ASN A 41 -9.11 6.18 -5.87
C ASN A 41 -9.31 4.70 -5.56
N PHE A 42 -8.30 4.01 -5.05
CA PHE A 42 -8.40 2.59 -4.72
C PHE A 42 -9.46 2.30 -3.65
N ALA A 43 -9.47 3.08 -2.56
CA ALA A 43 -10.43 2.97 -1.47
C ALA A 43 -11.88 3.21 -1.93
N THR A 44 -12.10 4.20 -2.80
CA THR A 44 -13.43 4.52 -3.34
C THR A 44 -14.09 3.32 -4.04
N TYR A 45 -13.30 2.42 -4.64
CA TYR A 45 -13.81 1.24 -5.34
C TYR A 45 -13.76 -0.07 -4.55
N HIS A 46 -13.11 -0.09 -3.38
CA HIS A 46 -12.85 -1.33 -2.61
C HIS A 46 -13.54 -1.39 -1.24
N VAL A 47 -14.06 -0.29 -0.71
CA VAL A 47 -14.67 -0.22 0.65
C VAL A 47 -16.11 -0.77 0.70
N ARG A 48 -16.33 -2.01 0.24
CA ARG A 48 -17.63 -2.70 0.42
C ARG A 48 -17.60 -4.11 0.99
N ASP A 49 -16.43 -4.59 1.41
CA ASP A 49 -16.33 -5.93 2.00
C ASP A 49 -15.49 -5.90 3.28
N ASP A 50 -16.13 -6.11 4.42
CA ASP A 50 -15.56 -6.03 5.77
C ASP A 50 -14.35 -6.98 5.97
N ASN A 51 -14.22 -8.01 5.14
CA ASN A 51 -13.07 -8.92 5.14
C ASN A 51 -11.78 -8.29 4.58
N GLN A 52 -11.86 -7.20 3.82
CA GLN A 52 -10.70 -6.60 3.16
C GLN A 52 -9.74 -5.90 4.12
N ALA A 53 -10.24 -5.33 5.23
CA ALA A 53 -9.37 -4.70 6.23
C ALA A 53 -8.40 -5.71 6.85
N VAL A 54 -8.89 -6.90 7.20
CA VAL A 54 -8.06 -7.99 7.76
C VAL A 54 -7.04 -8.50 6.74
N VAL A 55 -7.41 -8.54 5.47
CA VAL A 55 -6.48 -8.91 4.39
C VAL A 55 -5.39 -7.85 4.22
N GLY A 56 -5.74 -6.57 4.18
CA GLY A 56 -4.79 -5.46 4.04
C GLY A 56 -3.74 -5.45 5.16
N ILE A 57 -4.16 -5.68 6.41
CA ILE A 57 -3.24 -5.79 7.56
C ILE A 57 -2.23 -6.93 7.33
N LYS A 58 -2.69 -8.12 6.93
CA LYS A 58 -1.81 -9.27 6.67
C LYS A 58 -0.84 -9.01 5.51
N GLU A 59 -1.27 -8.25 4.50
CA GLU A 59 -0.42 -7.85 3.39
C GLU A 59 0.68 -6.88 3.83
N HIS A 60 0.33 -5.85 4.60
CA HIS A 60 1.28 -4.90 5.17
C HIS A 60 2.27 -5.57 6.12
N GLU A 61 1.80 -6.48 6.99
CA GLU A 61 2.67 -7.30 7.84
C GLU A 61 3.67 -8.11 7.01
N ALA A 62 3.21 -8.76 5.93
CA ALA A 62 4.08 -9.54 5.07
C ALA A 62 5.11 -8.67 4.32
N ILE A 63 4.75 -7.45 3.93
CA ILE A 63 5.68 -6.46 3.36
C ILE A 63 6.71 -6.05 4.41
N PHE A 64 6.25 -5.70 5.61
CA PHE A 64 7.11 -5.28 6.71
C PHE A 64 8.12 -6.36 7.10
N GLN A 65 7.70 -7.62 7.23
CA GLN A 65 8.62 -8.72 7.54
C GLN A 65 9.67 -8.89 6.44
N ALA A 66 9.28 -8.83 5.17
CA ALA A 66 10.23 -8.93 4.06
C ALA A 66 11.26 -7.77 4.06
N ILE A 67 10.83 -6.55 4.41
CA ILE A 67 11.73 -5.40 4.58
C ILE A 67 12.67 -5.63 5.78
N LYS A 68 12.14 -6.08 6.91
CA LYS A 68 12.89 -6.36 8.15
C LYS A 68 13.95 -7.44 7.93
N GLU A 69 13.63 -8.48 7.18
CA GLU A 69 14.54 -9.56 6.75
C GLU A 69 15.55 -9.12 5.69
N LYS A 70 15.48 -7.86 5.22
CA LYS A 70 16.32 -7.31 4.15
C LYS A 70 16.24 -8.13 2.85
N ASN A 71 15.05 -8.63 2.51
CA ASN A 71 14.79 -9.37 1.28
C ASN A 71 14.04 -8.47 0.27
N PRO A 72 14.75 -7.67 -0.55
CA PRO A 72 14.12 -6.71 -1.46
C PRO A 72 13.28 -7.36 -2.55
N GLN A 73 13.64 -8.58 -3.00
CA GLN A 73 12.85 -9.31 -4.00
C GLN A 73 11.50 -9.72 -3.42
N LEU A 74 11.49 -10.24 -2.18
CA LEU A 74 10.26 -10.60 -1.49
C LEU A 74 9.42 -9.38 -1.15
N ALA A 75 10.02 -8.29 -0.67
CA ALA A 75 9.31 -7.05 -0.38
C ALA A 75 8.62 -6.50 -1.63
N LYS A 76 9.31 -6.49 -2.77
CA LYS A 76 8.73 -6.11 -4.07
C LYS A 76 7.57 -7.02 -4.47
N LEU A 77 7.72 -8.33 -4.31
CA LEU A 77 6.67 -9.29 -4.63
C LEU A 77 5.42 -9.08 -3.74
N LYS A 78 5.60 -8.86 -2.45
CA LYS A 78 4.50 -8.63 -1.50
C LYS A 78 3.80 -7.30 -1.79
N MET A 79 4.54 -6.23 -2.07
CA MET A 79 3.98 -4.94 -2.49
C MET A 79 3.19 -5.06 -3.81
N LYS A 80 3.69 -5.83 -4.78
CA LYS A 80 2.96 -6.08 -6.04
C LYS A 80 1.64 -6.84 -5.79
N LYS A 81 1.62 -7.79 -4.85
CA LYS A 81 0.41 -8.53 -4.48
C LYS A 81 -0.61 -7.63 -3.78
N HIS A 82 -0.16 -6.77 -2.87
CA HIS A 82 -0.99 -5.78 -2.21
C HIS A 82 -1.71 -4.87 -3.21
N PHE A 83 -0.99 -4.40 -4.24
CA PHE A 83 -1.59 -3.62 -5.33
C PHE A 83 -2.27 -4.45 -6.43
N LYS A 84 -2.50 -5.76 -6.26
CA LYS A 84 -3.04 -6.61 -7.35
C LYS A 84 -4.38 -6.08 -7.87
N ALA A 85 -5.26 -5.65 -6.99
CA ALA A 85 -6.56 -5.15 -7.41
C ALA A 85 -6.47 -3.79 -8.12
N LEU A 86 -5.51 -2.93 -7.72
CA LEU A 86 -5.19 -1.71 -8.45
C LEU A 86 -4.64 -2.03 -9.85
N TYR A 87 -3.76 -3.02 -9.95
CA TYR A 87 -3.27 -3.51 -11.24
C TYR A 87 -4.43 -3.97 -12.12
N ASN A 88 -5.31 -4.82 -11.62
CA ASN A 88 -6.48 -5.26 -12.36
C ASN A 88 -7.32 -4.07 -12.85
N TYR A 89 -7.61 -3.10 -11.99
CA TYR A 89 -8.33 -1.88 -12.37
C TYR A 89 -7.64 -1.11 -13.52
N CYS A 90 -6.32 -0.91 -13.44
CA CYS A 90 -5.56 -0.19 -14.46
C CYS A 90 -5.46 -0.93 -15.81
N TYR A 91 -5.60 -2.26 -15.83
CA TYR A 91 -5.35 -3.08 -17.01
C TYR A 91 -6.60 -3.82 -17.55
N GLU A 92 -7.72 -3.85 -16.82
CA GLU A 92 -8.99 -4.45 -17.25
C GLU A 92 -9.87 -3.48 -18.07
N THR A 93 -9.34 -2.30 -18.44
CA THR A 93 -10.00 -1.31 -19.31
C THR A 93 -9.49 -1.30 -20.75
N ILE A 94 -8.93 -2.42 -21.23
CA ILE A 94 -8.62 -2.67 -22.66
C ILE A 94 -9.29 -3.96 -23.12
#